data_AF-A0A517DQ27-F1
#
_entry.id   AF-A0A517DQ27-F1
#
_cell.length_a   1.000
_cell.length_b   1.000
_cell.length_c   1.000
_cell.angle_alpha   90.00
_cell.angle_beta   90.00
_cell.angle_gamma   90.00
#
_symmetry.space_group_name_H-M   'P 1'
#
loop_
_entity.id
_entity.type
_entity.pdbx_description
1 polymer ?
#
loop_
_entity_poly.entity_id
_entity_poly.type
_entity_poly.pdbx_seq_one_letter_code
_entity_poly.pdbx_strand_id
1 'polypeptide(L)'
;MNNQDRPNLGPAAKYRMKQDLVKNAYREFQEQQTYGQRVADYVARVVGSWPFIIGQSVIILIWMGANAYLVYMKVMDPGYFDAWDPYPFILLNLVLSFQAAYTGPVVMMSQNRQSEKDRLMAELDYQLNKKSAEEIEVIMAHLVYQDEVMNKLMSRLEERATTADKDK
;
A
#
# COMPACT_ATOMS: atom_id res chain seq x y z
N MET A 1 -28.46 -3.37 48.61
CA MET A 1 -27.67 -2.24 48.08
C MET A 1 -28.21 -1.93 46.69
N ASN A 2 -28.78 -0.73 46.56
CA ASN A 2 -29.72 -0.34 45.52
C ASN A 2 -29.01 -0.20 44.15
N ASN A 3 -29.58 -0.75 43.07
CA ASN A 3 -29.02 -0.75 41.70
C ASN A 3 -29.27 0.61 40.99
N GLN A 4 -29.22 1.72 41.74
CA GLN A 4 -29.70 3.04 41.30
C GLN A 4 -28.59 4.10 41.16
N ASP A 5 -27.35 3.78 41.56
CA ASP A 5 -26.19 4.69 41.51
C ASP A 5 -25.24 4.38 40.35
N ARG A 6 -25.76 3.97 39.18
CA ARG A 6 -24.94 4.00 37.96
C ARG A 6 -24.96 5.44 37.44
N PRO A 7 -23.81 6.13 37.35
CA PRO A 7 -23.78 7.44 36.71
C PRO A 7 -24.44 7.33 35.33
N ASN A 8 -25.24 8.32 34.94
CA ASN A 8 -25.82 8.38 33.60
C ASN A 8 -24.68 8.57 32.60
N LEU A 9 -24.05 7.46 32.22
CA LEU A 9 -22.94 7.41 31.28
C LEU A 9 -23.51 7.73 29.90
N GLY A 10 -23.12 8.88 29.36
CA GLY A 10 -23.53 9.31 28.03
C GLY A 10 -23.15 8.29 26.94
N PRO A 11 -23.70 8.42 25.73
CA PRO A 11 -23.58 7.44 24.63
C PRO A 11 -22.14 6.97 24.34
N ALA A 12 -21.16 7.86 24.52
CA ALA A 12 -19.74 7.60 24.28
C ALA A 12 -19.09 6.57 25.23
N ALA A 13 -19.65 6.34 26.42
CA ALA A 13 -19.04 5.43 27.41
C ALA A 13 -19.05 3.95 27.00
N LYS A 14 -19.87 3.58 26.01
CA LYS A 14 -19.93 2.22 25.47
C LYS A 14 -18.87 1.93 24.41
N TYR A 15 -18.18 2.95 23.90
CA TYR A 15 -17.27 2.81 22.77
C TYR A 15 -15.80 2.78 23.22
N ARG A 16 -15.23 1.57 23.32
CA ARG A 16 -13.79 1.37 23.55
C ARG A 16 -13.07 1.24 22.22
N MET A 17 -12.24 2.22 21.89
CA MET A 17 -11.37 2.25 20.72
C MET A 17 -10.56 0.94 20.59
N LYS A 18 -10.82 0.17 19.53
CA LYS A 18 -9.96 -0.94 19.09
C LYS A 18 -9.20 -0.50 17.85
N GLN A 19 -8.01 0.05 18.06
CA GLN A 19 -7.09 0.53 17.02
C GLN A 19 -6.34 -0.62 16.32
N ASP A 20 -6.53 -1.87 16.76
CA ASP A 20 -5.67 -3.01 16.40
C ASP A 20 -6.02 -3.69 15.06
N LEU A 21 -7.21 -3.42 14.49
CA LEU A 21 -7.70 -4.15 13.31
C LEU A 21 -6.82 -3.91 12.05
N VAL A 22 -6.37 -2.68 11.83
CA VAL A 22 -5.58 -2.29 10.64
C VAL A 22 -4.18 -2.90 10.67
N LYS A 23 -3.54 -2.92 11.85
CA LYS A 23 -2.19 -3.47 12.01
C LYS A 23 -2.17 -4.99 11.81
N ASN A 24 -3.21 -5.69 12.22
CA ASN A 24 -3.28 -7.15 12.14
C ASN A 24 -3.47 -7.63 10.69
N ALA A 25 -4.36 -6.99 9.92
CA ALA A 25 -4.63 -7.35 8.52
C ALA A 25 -3.39 -7.22 7.60
N TYR A 26 -2.59 -6.16 7.80
CA TYR A 26 -1.34 -5.98 7.03
C TYR A 26 -0.29 -7.04 7.37
N ARG A 27 -0.24 -7.46 8.64
CA ARG A 27 0.74 -8.42 9.15
C ARG A 27 0.42 -9.84 8.66
N GLU A 28 -0.84 -10.22 8.68
CA GLU A 28 -1.31 -11.50 8.13
C GLU A 28 -1.02 -11.64 6.64
N PHE A 29 -1.15 -10.55 5.86
CA PHE A 29 -0.82 -10.57 4.43
C PHE A 29 0.70 -10.65 4.15
N GLN A 30 1.53 -10.06 5.03
CA GLN A 30 2.99 -10.13 4.94
C GLN A 30 3.55 -11.50 5.34
N GLU A 31 2.92 -12.18 6.30
CA GLU A 31 3.38 -13.48 6.82
C GLU A 31 3.18 -14.65 5.83
N GLN A 32 2.34 -14.49 4.80
CA GLN A 32 2.09 -15.52 3.79
C GLN A 32 3.01 -15.44 2.56
N GLN A 33 4.01 -14.56 2.54
CA GLN A 33 4.86 -14.38 1.34
C GLN A 33 5.81 -15.56 1.12
N THR A 34 5.59 -16.30 0.03
CA THR A 34 6.50 -17.36 -0.42
C THR A 34 7.75 -16.78 -1.09
N TYR A 35 8.87 -17.52 -1.04
CA TYR A 35 10.14 -17.09 -1.63
C TYR A 35 10.04 -16.70 -3.11
N GLY A 36 9.22 -17.41 -3.90
CA GLY A 36 9.00 -17.09 -5.32
C GLY A 36 8.32 -15.73 -5.54
N GLN A 37 7.41 -15.33 -4.63
CA GLN A 37 6.73 -14.03 -4.71
C GLN A 37 7.71 -12.88 -4.45
N ARG A 38 8.63 -13.03 -3.48
CA ARG A 38 9.66 -12.03 -3.21
C ARG A 38 10.59 -11.80 -4.40
N VAL A 39 10.95 -12.87 -5.11
CA VAL A 39 11.80 -12.80 -6.30
C VAL A 39 11.06 -12.11 -7.45
N ALA A 40 9.80 -12.49 -7.71
CA ALA A 40 9.00 -11.86 -8.77
C ALA A 40 8.87 -10.34 -8.58
N ASP A 41 8.66 -9.87 -7.36
CA ASP A 41 8.56 -8.44 -7.05
C ASP A 41 9.85 -7.67 -7.22
N TYR A 42 10.96 -8.32 -6.88
CA TYR A 42 12.26 -7.74 -7.05
C TYR A 42 12.55 -7.58 -8.53
N VAL A 43 12.31 -8.63 -9.32
CA VAL A 43 12.49 -8.61 -10.78
C VAL A 43 11.57 -7.57 -11.41
N ALA A 44 10.29 -7.50 -11.04
CA ALA A 44 9.36 -6.51 -11.58
C ALA A 44 9.79 -5.06 -11.26
N ARG A 45 10.27 -4.79 -10.04
CA ARG A 45 10.81 -3.48 -9.67
C ARG A 45 12.07 -3.11 -10.46
N VAL A 46 12.96 -4.08 -10.69
CA VAL A 46 14.21 -3.85 -11.44
C VAL A 46 13.91 -3.63 -12.93
N VAL A 47 13.09 -4.48 -13.54
CA VAL A 47 12.74 -4.39 -14.97
C VAL A 47 11.94 -3.12 -15.29
N GLY A 48 11.12 -2.64 -14.36
CA GLY A 48 10.37 -1.39 -14.51
C GLY A 48 11.17 -0.11 -14.26
N SER A 49 12.48 -0.19 -13.97
CA SER A 49 13.29 0.97 -13.60
C SER A 49 14.04 1.58 -14.79
N TRP A 50 14.07 2.92 -14.85
CA TRP A 50 14.88 3.67 -15.81
C TRP A 50 16.38 3.28 -15.86
N PRO A 51 17.09 3.09 -14.73
CA PRO A 51 18.50 2.68 -14.77
C PRO A 51 18.70 1.28 -15.37
N PHE A 52 17.75 0.36 -15.22
CA PHE A 52 17.83 -0.97 -15.86
C PHE A 52 17.81 -0.88 -17.38
N ILE A 53 16.92 -0.05 -17.94
CA ILE A 53 16.84 0.17 -19.39
C ILE A 53 18.16 0.73 -19.93
N ILE A 54 18.72 1.74 -19.27
CA ILE A 54 20.00 2.35 -19.66
C ILE A 54 21.13 1.31 -19.59
N GLY A 55 21.23 0.56 -18.49
CA GLY A 55 22.24 -0.49 -18.32
C GLY A 55 22.14 -1.57 -19.40
N GLN A 56 20.93 -2.05 -19.69
CA GLN A 56 20.67 -3.03 -20.74
C GLN A 56 21.07 -2.50 -22.12
N SER A 57 20.72 -1.25 -22.45
CA SER A 57 21.13 -0.61 -23.71
C SER A 57 22.65 -0.51 -23.84
N VAL A 58 23.36 -0.13 -22.77
CA VAL A 58 24.83 -0.06 -22.75
C VAL A 58 25.44 -1.45 -22.97
N ILE A 59 24.93 -2.49 -22.31
CA ILE A 59 25.41 -3.87 -22.50
C ILE A 59 25.24 -4.31 -23.95
N ILE A 60 24.08 -4.06 -24.56
CA ILE A 60 23.82 -4.38 -25.98
C ILE A 60 24.81 -3.64 -26.89
N LEU A 61 25.02 -2.34 -26.66
CA LEU A 61 25.96 -1.54 -27.45
C LEU A 61 27.40 -2.03 -27.31
N ILE A 62 27.83 -2.41 -26.10
CA ILE A 62 29.16 -3.00 -25.86
C ILE A 62 29.29 -4.33 -26.59
N TRP A 63 28.27 -5.20 -26.54
CA TRP A 63 28.29 -6.49 -27.22
C TRP A 63 28.37 -6.34 -28.73
N MET A 64 27.56 -5.45 -29.30
CA MET A 64 27.59 -5.15 -30.73
C MET A 64 28.95 -4.56 -31.14
N GLY A 65 29.49 -3.62 -30.36
CA GLY A 65 30.79 -3.01 -30.61
C GLY A 65 31.94 -4.01 -30.53
N ALA A 66 31.94 -4.88 -29.53
CA ALA A 66 32.95 -5.92 -29.37
C ALA A 66 32.94 -6.92 -30.54
N ASN A 67 31.76 -7.38 -30.97
CA ASN A 67 31.65 -8.29 -32.12
C ASN A 67 32.00 -7.61 -33.44
N ALA A 68 31.59 -6.35 -33.64
CA ALA A 68 31.97 -5.58 -34.82
C ALA A 68 33.49 -5.34 -34.89
N TYR A 69 34.13 -5.07 -33.74
CA TYR A 69 35.58 -4.93 -33.64
C TYR A 69 36.31 -6.23 -33.99
N LEU A 70 35.85 -7.38 -33.47
CA LEU A 70 36.42 -8.69 -33.79
C LEU A 70 36.30 -9.02 -35.29
N VAL A 71 35.15 -8.73 -35.91
CA VAL A 71 34.98 -8.90 -37.37
C VAL A 71 35.94 -7.98 -38.13
N TYR A 72 36.05 -6.71 -37.76
CA TYR A 72 36.97 -5.75 -38.40
C TYR A 72 38.43 -6.20 -38.30
N MET A 73 38.88 -6.64 -37.11
CA MET A 73 40.23 -7.14 -36.91
C MET A 73 40.51 -8.40 -37.72
N LYS A 74 39.55 -9.33 -37.81
CA LYS A 74 39.69 -10.54 -38.64
C LYS A 74 39.82 -10.22 -40.14
N VAL A 75 39.11 -9.20 -40.63
CA VAL A 75 39.25 -8.75 -42.03
C VAL A 75 40.64 -8.15 -42.29
N MET A 76 41.23 -7.52 -41.27
CA MET A 76 42.53 -6.86 -41.37
C MET A 76 43.72 -7.80 -41.14
N ASP A 77 43.55 -8.83 -40.30
CA ASP A 77 44.52 -9.89 -40.02
C ASP A 77 43.83 -11.27 -40.02
N PRO A 78 44.02 -12.11 -41.05
CA PRO A 78 43.40 -13.42 -41.16
C PRO A 78 43.79 -14.42 -40.06
N GLY A 79 44.83 -14.13 -39.26
CA GLY A 79 45.25 -14.94 -38.12
C GLY A 79 44.52 -14.61 -36.81
N TYR A 80 43.63 -13.61 -36.81
CA TYR A 80 42.94 -13.14 -35.61
C TYR A 80 41.73 -14.02 -35.23
N PHE A 81 41.30 -13.91 -33.97
CA PHE A 81 40.18 -14.68 -33.42
C PHE A 81 38.86 -14.48 -34.19
N ASP A 82 38.10 -15.56 -34.33
CA ASP A 82 36.76 -15.53 -34.91
C ASP A 82 35.79 -14.70 -34.06
N ALA A 83 34.98 -13.90 -34.73
CA ALA A 83 33.88 -13.20 -34.09
C ALA A 83 32.85 -14.22 -33.56
N TRP A 84 32.49 -14.07 -32.28
CA TRP A 84 31.56 -14.97 -31.60
C TRP A 84 30.11 -14.84 -32.08
N ASP A 85 29.68 -13.63 -32.49
CA ASP A 85 28.34 -13.35 -32.98
C ASP A 85 28.39 -12.36 -34.16
N PRO A 86 28.72 -12.80 -35.38
CA PRO A 86 28.73 -11.96 -36.57
C PRO A 86 27.32 -11.45 -36.93
N TYR A 87 27.24 -10.31 -37.64
CA TYR A 87 25.97 -9.82 -38.19
C TYR A 87 25.28 -10.95 -38.97
N PRO A 88 24.02 -11.33 -38.65
CA PRO A 88 22.95 -10.55 -38.01
C PRO A 88 22.75 -10.69 -36.48
N PHE A 89 23.77 -11.08 -35.71
CA PHE A 89 23.73 -11.21 -34.23
C PHE A 89 22.68 -12.22 -33.71
N ILE A 90 22.80 -13.49 -34.13
CA ILE A 90 21.82 -14.54 -33.83
C ILE A 90 21.75 -14.86 -32.33
N LEU A 91 22.88 -14.81 -31.63
CA LEU A 91 22.93 -15.13 -30.20
C LEU A 91 22.30 -14.01 -29.38
N LEU A 92 22.62 -12.75 -29.71
CA LEU A 92 21.98 -11.60 -29.07
C LEU A 92 20.47 -11.61 -29.28
N ASN A 93 20.01 -11.94 -30.49
CA ASN A 93 18.58 -12.05 -30.79
C ASN A 93 17.90 -13.15 -29.97
N LEU A 94 18.53 -14.32 -29.86
CA LEU A 94 18.03 -15.44 -29.06
C LEU A 94 17.88 -15.05 -27.58
N VAL A 95 18.91 -14.43 -27.00
CA VAL A 95 18.91 -13.99 -25.60
C VAL A 95 17.83 -12.94 -25.35
N LEU A 96 17.71 -11.94 -26.21
CA LEU A 96 16.68 -10.90 -26.07
C LEU A 96 15.25 -11.48 -26.22
N SER A 97 15.05 -12.42 -27.13
CA SER A 97 13.76 -13.10 -27.31
C SER A 97 13.38 -13.91 -26.07
N PHE A 98 14.33 -14.65 -25.49
CA PHE A 98 14.13 -15.36 -24.23
C PHE A 98 13.82 -14.39 -23.08
N GLN A 99 14.60 -13.31 -22.96
CA GLN A 99 14.39 -12.29 -21.94
C GLN A 99 12.97 -11.69 -22.04
N ALA A 100 12.52 -11.32 -23.25
CA ALA A 100 11.19 -10.78 -23.47
C ALA A 100 10.09 -11.79 -23.12
N ALA A 101 10.25 -13.06 -23.50
CA ALA A 101 9.30 -14.13 -23.20
C ALA A 101 9.08 -14.33 -21.69
N TYR A 102 10.13 -14.22 -20.87
CA TYR A 102 10.00 -14.33 -19.40
C TYR A 102 9.56 -13.04 -18.72
N THR A 103 9.82 -11.89 -19.33
CA THR A 103 9.47 -10.58 -18.75
C THR A 103 7.97 -10.42 -18.60
N GLY A 104 7.19 -10.76 -19.63
CA GLY A 104 5.72 -10.61 -19.63
C GLY A 104 5.03 -11.32 -18.45
N PRO A 105 5.24 -12.64 -18.25
CA PRO A 105 4.66 -13.38 -17.14
C PRO A 105 5.10 -12.87 -15.76
N VAL A 106 6.37 -12.51 -15.59
CA VAL A 106 6.87 -11.99 -14.30
C VAL A 106 6.24 -10.65 -13.96
N VAL A 107 6.12 -9.75 -14.95
CA VAL A 107 5.42 -8.47 -14.79
C VAL A 107 3.95 -8.72 -14.47
N MET A 108 3.28 -9.64 -15.18
CA MET A 108 1.87 -9.98 -14.94
C MET A 108 1.65 -10.56 -13.54
N MET A 109 2.54 -11.43 -13.05
CA MET A 109 2.48 -11.96 -11.69
C MET A 109 2.63 -10.87 -10.64
N SER A 110 3.58 -9.94 -10.84
CA SER A 110 3.75 -8.79 -9.93
C SER A 110 2.54 -7.85 -9.96
N GLN A 111 1.94 -7.63 -11.14
CA GLN A 111 0.74 -6.80 -11.30
C GLN A 111 -0.48 -7.43 -10.63
N ASN A 112 -0.73 -8.73 -10.86
CA ASN A 112 -1.85 -9.44 -10.26
C ASN A 112 -1.80 -9.36 -8.73
N ARG A 113 -0.60 -9.47 -8.16
CA ARG A 113 -0.37 -9.36 -6.73
C ARG A 113 -0.52 -7.94 -6.18
N GLN A 114 -0.03 -6.94 -6.90
CA GLN A 114 -0.24 -5.54 -6.52
C GLN A 114 -1.75 -5.21 -6.51
N SER A 115 -2.49 -5.67 -7.51
CA SER A 115 -3.95 -5.55 -7.58
C SER A 115 -4.66 -6.22 -6.41
N GLU A 116 -4.24 -7.42 -6.00
CA GLU A 116 -4.80 -8.11 -4.83
C GLU A 116 -4.57 -7.33 -3.54
N LYS A 117 -3.36 -6.80 -3.35
CA LYS A 117 -3.02 -5.94 -2.20
C LYS A 117 -3.86 -4.66 -2.20
N ASP A 118 -3.99 -4.02 -3.36
CA ASP A 118 -4.77 -2.78 -3.50
C ASP A 118 -6.26 -3.04 -3.22
N ARG A 119 -6.80 -4.18 -3.65
CA ARG A 119 -8.17 -4.62 -3.33
C ARG A 119 -8.38 -4.81 -1.83
N LEU A 120 -7.46 -5.48 -1.14
CA LEU A 120 -7.56 -5.69 0.31
C LEU A 120 -7.45 -4.37 1.08
N MET A 121 -6.58 -3.47 0.63
CA MET A 121 -6.47 -2.13 1.22
C MET A 121 -7.75 -1.32 1.03
N ALA A 122 -8.37 -1.38 -0.14
CA ALA A 122 -9.63 -0.72 -0.40
C ALA A 122 -10.77 -1.26 0.47
N GLU A 123 -10.85 -2.57 0.68
CA GLU A 123 -11.84 -3.19 1.57
C GLU A 123 -11.64 -2.75 3.03
N LEU A 124 -10.38 -2.73 3.50
CA LEU A 124 -10.06 -2.28 4.85
C LEU A 124 -10.39 -0.80 5.05
N ASP A 125 -10.07 0.05 4.08
CA ASP A 125 -10.39 1.47 4.10
C ASP A 125 -11.91 1.70 4.12
N TYR A 126 -12.66 0.92 3.33
CA TYR A 126 -14.12 0.96 3.35
C TYR A 126 -14.70 0.61 4.73
N GLN A 127 -14.22 -0.47 5.35
CA GLN A 127 -14.67 -0.86 6.69
C GLN A 127 -14.31 0.17 7.75
N LEU A 128 -13.11 0.75 7.66
CA LEU A 128 -12.66 1.81 8.57
C LEU A 128 -13.53 3.05 8.41
N ASN A 129 -13.82 3.48 7.18
CA ASN A 129 -14.69 4.63 6.92
C ASN A 129 -16.10 4.41 7.47
N LYS A 130 -16.68 3.22 7.27
CA LYS A 130 -17.99 2.89 7.82
C LYS A 130 -17.99 2.97 9.35
N LYS A 131 -16.92 2.47 9.98
CA LYS A 131 -16.77 2.51 11.44
C LYS A 131 -16.54 3.94 11.95
N SER A 132 -15.72 4.74 11.27
CA SER A 132 -15.52 6.15 11.60
C SER A 132 -16.84 6.93 11.51
N ALA A 133 -17.70 6.63 10.54
CA ALA A 133 -19.03 7.23 10.44
C ALA A 133 -19.91 6.88 11.65
N GLU A 134 -19.91 5.62 12.09
CA GLU A 134 -20.61 5.21 13.33
C GLU A 134 -20.05 5.92 14.56
N GLU A 135 -18.72 6.03 14.68
CA GLU A 135 -18.08 6.74 15.79
C GLU A 135 -18.45 8.24 15.80
N ILE A 136 -18.53 8.88 14.64
CA ILE A 136 -18.99 10.27 14.51
C ILE A 136 -20.46 10.40 14.94
N GLU A 137 -21.33 9.47 14.56
CA GLU A 137 -22.73 9.46 14.99
C GLU A 137 -22.86 9.40 16.52
N VAL A 138 -22.05 8.55 17.16
CA VAL A 138 -22.00 8.43 18.62
C VAL A 138 -21.52 9.72 19.28
N ILE A 139 -20.48 10.35 18.72
CA ILE A 139 -19.97 11.63 19.23
C ILE A 139 -21.05 12.71 19.10
N MET A 140 -21.74 12.80 17.97
CA MET A 140 -22.85 13.74 17.78
C MET A 140 -23.96 13.50 18.80
N ALA A 141 -24.37 12.24 19.01
CA ALA A 141 -25.36 11.90 20.02
C ALA A 141 -24.92 12.28 21.43
N HIS A 142 -23.62 12.14 21.74
CA HIS A 142 -23.07 12.55 23.03
C HIS A 142 -23.07 14.08 23.21
N LEU A 143 -22.76 14.85 22.16
CA LEU A 143 -22.82 16.32 22.20
C LEU A 143 -24.25 16.81 22.44
N VAL A 144 -25.22 16.27 21.70
CA VAL A 144 -26.66 16.58 21.91
C VAL A 144 -27.10 16.28 23.34
N TYR A 145 -26.63 15.15 23.89
CA TYR A 145 -26.91 14.80 25.28
C TYR A 145 -26.29 15.80 26.27
N GLN A 146 -25.04 16.24 26.05
CA GLN A 146 -24.40 17.25 26.89
C GLN A 146 -25.15 18.58 26.83
N ASP A 147 -25.61 19.01 25.66
CA ASP A 147 -26.40 20.23 25.49
C ASP A 147 -27.71 20.16 26.30
N GLU A 148 -28.40 19.01 26.28
CA GLU A 148 -29.63 18.81 27.05
C GLU A 148 -29.36 18.88 28.56
N VAL A 149 -28.27 18.26 29.02
CA VAL A 149 -27.86 18.32 30.43
C VAL A 149 -27.50 19.75 30.84
N MET A 150 -26.77 20.48 30.00
CA MET A 150 -26.40 21.87 30.26
C MET A 150 -27.64 22.77 30.38
N ASN A 151 -28.59 22.64 29.45
CA ASN A 151 -29.85 23.39 29.48
C ASN A 151 -30.67 23.09 30.75
N LYS A 152 -30.74 21.83 31.18
CA LYS A 152 -31.40 21.44 32.45
C LYS A 152 -30.70 22.00 33.68
N LEU A 153 -29.37 22.09 33.68
CA LEU A 153 -28.64 22.72 34.78
C LEU A 153 -28.90 24.22 34.82
N MET A 154 -28.90 24.88 33.66
CA MET A 154 -29.15 26.31 33.54
C MET A 154 -30.55 26.68 34.05
N SER A 155 -31.60 25.93 33.65
CA SER A 155 -32.96 26.17 34.13
C SER A 155 -33.10 25.98 35.64
N ARG A 156 -32.46 24.96 36.22
CA ARG A 156 -32.44 24.76 37.68
C ARG A 156 -31.72 25.87 38.43
N LEU A 157 -30.69 26.48 37.84
CA LEU A 157 -30.00 27.62 38.42
C LEU A 157 -30.89 28.87 38.40
N GLU A 158 -31.60 29.13 37.30
CA GLU A 158 -32.57 30.25 37.20
C GLU A 158 -33.73 30.09 38.18
N GLU A 159 -34.26 28.89 38.32
CA GLU A 159 -35.34 28.57 39.26
C GLU A 159 -34.89 28.76 40.73
N ARG A 160 -33.63 28.43 41.05
CA ARG A 160 -33.04 28.70 42.36
C ARG A 160 -32.77 30.18 42.59
N ALA A 161 -32.35 30.92 41.56
CA ALA A 161 -32.10 32.35 41.67
C ALA A 161 -33.41 33.13 41.91
N THR A 162 -34.50 32.76 41.23
CA THR A 162 -35.81 33.39 41.38
C THR A 162 -36.52 33.04 42.69
N THR A 163 -36.29 31.84 43.23
CA THR A 163 -36.80 31.46 44.57
C THR A 163 -36.03 32.13 45.70
N ALA A 164 -34.71 32.29 45.57
CA ALA A 164 -33.89 33.02 46.55
C ALA A 164 -34.16 34.52 46.60
N ASP A 165 -34.68 35.11 45.51
CA ASP A 165 -35.08 36.52 45.44
C ASP A 165 -36.46 36.78 46.09
N LYS A 166 -37.34 35.77 46.13
CA LYS A 166 -38.67 35.87 46.76
C LYS A 166 -38.68 35.70 48.29
N ASP A 167 -37.63 35.09 48.84
CA ASP A 167 -37.47 34.88 50.29
C ASP A 167 -36.74 36.05 51.00
N LYS A 168 -36.43 37.13 50.28
CA LYS A 168 -35.91 38.39 50.81
C LYS A 168 -36.99 39.47 50.82
#